data_AF-A0A1Y1ZZ42-F1
#
_entry.id   AF-A0A1Y1ZZ42-F1
#
_cell.length_a   1.000
_cell.length_b   1.000
_cell.length_c   1.000
_cell.angle_alpha   90.00
_cell.angle_beta   90.00
_cell.angle_gamma   90.00
#
_symmetry.space_group_name_H-M   'P 1'
#
loop_
_entity.id
_entity.type
_entity.pdbx_description
1 polymer ?
#
loop_
_entity_poly.entity_id
_entity_poly.type
_entity_poly.pdbx_seq_one_letter_code
_entity_poly.pdbx_strand_id
1 'polypeptide(L)'
;MSAAAGTSGSGEPDMALVGELLEEVSRHAPAIQARKLLVEHYISVGWLDAAMENAKELKRLAPQDSDVTGFLDILNKKPEPPAPDTTSTSTRTVPPKLAPAPALAPRRKPVPVQLPANLDHAKKDLEQGYKSLRDKAKFLLVDLLHLQTLQKKQGLPQSQNTAKIQAIADGRSPNASNRAHAPGSARSLARLMQADPEKASELAFQDLEDSMNWIRAPHGKASGKHNDEIRDALAKRVHALESALPGNLKIIPEVALMHIEHEFLKTKNYVNDETMLGDAVTDIPRENFYVTEDGYAWDMDELAQAITANGGIMRNPLSRQMFTPKDIRGIVSHPEGKRLAALQVEQHEMSKGVRPDTIDHLDKLGKILLEDQSSDQLASRHAIDEFMAYCATLPEAEQKCLNGLKCPAKDSHTGQSYDFTIGEAVRDAKGNRVCFHKTGDFIQQAARHLRANVGAPPPDPDKCAVM
;
A
#
# COMPACT_ATOMS: atom_id res chain seq x y z
N MET A 1 46.98 0.54 -16.49
CA MET A 1 47.67 0.63 -15.19
C MET A 1 47.17 -0.51 -14.34
N SER A 2 48.06 -1.38 -13.86
CA SER A 2 47.70 -2.51 -13.00
C SER A 2 47.38 -2.05 -11.58
N ALA A 3 46.30 -2.56 -10.99
CA ALA A 3 46.06 -2.52 -9.56
C ALA A 3 45.65 -3.91 -9.07
N ALA A 4 46.23 -4.28 -7.94
CA ALA A 4 46.29 -5.61 -7.37
C ALA A 4 45.01 -6.02 -6.64
N ALA A 5 44.82 -7.34 -6.50
CA ALA A 5 43.82 -7.95 -5.64
C ALA A 5 44.11 -7.69 -4.15
N GLY A 6 43.05 -7.53 -3.37
CA GLY A 6 43.09 -7.70 -1.92
C GLY A 6 42.31 -6.64 -1.16
N THR A 7 41.01 -6.85 -0.97
CA THR A 7 40.33 -6.68 0.33
C THR A 7 38.96 -7.32 0.23
N SER A 8 38.64 -8.15 1.23
CA SER A 8 37.30 -8.66 1.47
C SER A 8 36.38 -7.48 1.85
N GLY A 9 35.85 -6.78 0.85
CA GLY A 9 34.85 -5.75 1.02
C GLY A 9 33.51 -6.39 1.39
N SER A 10 32.89 -5.91 2.47
CA SER A 10 31.51 -6.26 2.82
C SER A 10 30.62 -6.05 1.59
N GLY A 11 30.00 -7.13 1.08
CA GLY A 11 29.29 -7.20 -0.20
C GLY A 11 27.96 -6.43 -0.28
N GLU A 12 27.90 -5.23 0.30
CA GLU A 12 26.78 -4.31 0.14
C GLU A 12 27.15 -3.23 -0.89
N PRO A 13 26.35 -3.05 -1.96
CA PRO A 13 26.58 -1.98 -2.91
C PRO A 13 26.41 -0.61 -2.25
N ASP A 14 27.28 0.32 -2.62
CA ASP A 14 27.06 1.74 -2.37
C ASP A 14 25.80 2.20 -3.13
N MET A 15 24.67 2.25 -2.43
CA MET A 15 23.38 2.60 -3.00
C MET A 15 23.28 4.08 -3.38
N ALA A 16 24.11 4.95 -2.79
CA ALA A 16 24.17 6.36 -3.17
C ALA A 16 24.82 6.49 -4.55
N LEU A 17 25.97 5.83 -4.76
CA LEU A 17 26.63 5.77 -6.07
C LEU A 17 25.73 5.14 -7.14
N VAL A 18 25.03 4.04 -6.82
CA VAL A 18 24.07 3.41 -7.74
C VAL A 18 22.94 4.38 -8.11
N GLY A 19 22.41 5.13 -7.14
CA GLY A 19 21.38 6.14 -7.36
C GLY A 19 21.83 7.25 -8.29
N GLU A 20 23.00 7.84 -8.03
CA GLU A 20 23.59 8.91 -8.85
C GLU A 20 23.85 8.43 -10.29
N LEU A 21 24.41 7.24 -10.47
CA LEU A 21 24.68 6.67 -11.79
C LEU A 21 23.38 6.39 -12.56
N LEU A 22 22.33 5.89 -11.90
CA LEU A 22 21.03 5.66 -12.54
C LEU A 22 20.32 6.96 -12.92
N GLU A 23 20.43 7.99 -12.07
CA GLU A 23 19.91 9.32 -12.36
C GLU A 23 20.62 9.95 -13.57
N GLU A 24 21.95 9.85 -13.62
CA GLU A 24 22.76 10.31 -14.76
C GLU A 24 22.38 9.56 -16.05
N VAL A 25 22.16 8.24 -15.96
CA VAL A 25 21.67 7.43 -17.08
C VAL A 25 20.29 7.85 -17.55
N SER A 26 19.41 8.25 -16.63
CA SER A 26 18.06 8.73 -16.96
C SER A 26 18.07 10.12 -17.59
N ARG A 27 18.96 11.01 -17.14
CA ARG A 27 19.06 12.39 -17.63
C ARG A 27 19.74 12.48 -18.99
N HIS A 28 20.74 11.63 -19.24
CA HIS A 28 21.63 11.77 -20.41
C HIS A 28 21.77 10.49 -21.24
N ALA A 29 20.66 9.92 -21.73
CA ALA A 29 20.70 8.72 -22.57
C ALA A 29 21.57 8.92 -23.84
N PRO A 30 22.50 7.99 -24.17
CA PRO A 30 22.66 6.64 -23.61
C PRO A 30 23.58 6.50 -22.39
N ALA A 31 24.25 7.57 -21.93
CA ALA A 31 25.14 7.63 -20.77
C ALA A 31 26.12 6.43 -20.64
N ILE A 32 26.87 6.16 -21.70
CA ILE A 32 27.73 4.96 -21.80
C ILE A 32 28.72 4.87 -20.62
N GLN A 33 29.34 5.99 -20.24
CA GLN A 33 30.33 6.01 -19.16
C GLN A 33 29.72 5.70 -17.79
N ALA A 34 28.55 6.26 -17.48
CA ALA A 34 27.84 5.99 -16.22
C ALA A 34 27.40 4.52 -16.15
N ARG A 35 26.94 3.95 -17.27
CA ARG A 35 26.61 2.51 -17.36
C ARG A 35 27.83 1.62 -17.16
N LYS A 36 29.01 2.00 -17.68
CA LYS A 36 30.26 1.23 -17.46
C LYS A 36 30.64 1.20 -15.99
N LEU A 37 30.63 2.35 -15.32
CA LEU A 37 30.91 2.46 -13.89
C LEU A 37 29.92 1.65 -13.05
N LEU A 38 28.65 1.64 -13.47
CA LEU A 38 27.61 0.85 -12.80
C LEU A 38 27.87 -0.66 -12.92
N VAL A 39 28.29 -1.15 -14.10
CA VAL A 39 28.68 -2.56 -14.28
C VAL A 39 29.90 -2.93 -13.46
N GLU A 40 30.92 -2.07 -13.43
CA GLU A 40 32.14 -2.29 -12.65
C GLU A 40 31.84 -2.38 -11.15
N HIS A 41 30.98 -1.49 -10.64
CA HIS A 41 30.51 -1.52 -9.25
C HIS A 41 29.73 -2.80 -8.93
N TYR A 42 28.83 -3.24 -9.81
CA TYR A 42 28.12 -4.51 -9.59
C TYR A 42 29.04 -5.73 -9.63
N ILE A 43 30.08 -5.73 -10.46
CA ILE A 43 31.09 -6.79 -10.47
C ILE A 43 31.86 -6.81 -9.14
N SER A 44 32.29 -5.65 -8.64
CA SER A 44 33.12 -5.55 -7.43
C SER A 44 32.40 -6.01 -6.16
N VAL A 45 31.08 -5.78 -6.07
CA VAL A 45 30.25 -6.17 -4.93
C VAL A 45 29.61 -7.55 -5.08
N GLY A 46 29.89 -8.27 -6.17
CA GLY A 46 29.39 -9.63 -6.41
C GLY A 46 27.93 -9.71 -6.88
N TRP A 47 27.34 -8.61 -7.34
CA TRP A 47 25.98 -8.55 -7.90
C TRP A 47 25.99 -8.92 -9.39
N LEU A 48 26.39 -10.15 -9.67
CA LEU A 48 26.71 -10.61 -11.04
C LEU A 48 25.52 -10.58 -12.00
N ASP A 49 24.29 -10.82 -11.51
CA ASP A 49 23.08 -10.78 -12.34
C ASP A 49 22.79 -9.35 -12.85
N ALA A 50 22.87 -8.36 -11.96
CA ALA A 50 22.68 -6.95 -12.31
C ALA A 50 23.79 -6.42 -13.23
N ALA A 51 25.04 -6.84 -12.98
CA ALA A 51 26.17 -6.56 -13.85
C ALA A 51 25.96 -7.14 -15.26
N MET A 52 25.47 -8.39 -15.36
CA MET A 52 25.24 -9.08 -16.63
C MET A 52 24.15 -8.42 -17.47
N GLU A 53 23.04 -8.00 -16.87
CA GLU A 53 21.98 -7.28 -17.58
C GLU A 53 22.49 -5.94 -18.14
N ASN A 54 23.19 -5.15 -17.31
CA ASN A 54 23.71 -3.85 -17.73
C ASN A 54 24.85 -3.98 -18.77
N ALA A 55 25.69 -5.02 -18.67
CA ALA A 55 26.73 -5.30 -19.65
C ALA A 55 26.15 -5.69 -21.02
N LYS A 56 25.06 -6.46 -21.06
CA LYS A 56 24.35 -6.80 -22.31
C LYS A 56 23.73 -5.56 -22.96
N GLU A 57 23.14 -4.68 -22.16
CA GLU A 57 22.57 -3.42 -22.66
C GLU A 57 23.67 -2.49 -23.18
N LEU A 58 24.80 -2.39 -22.47
CA LEU A 58 25.99 -1.69 -22.96
C LEU A 58 26.51 -2.26 -24.28
N LYS A 59 26.48 -3.59 -24.46
CA LYS A 59 26.93 -4.22 -25.72
C LYS A 59 26.00 -3.87 -26.89
N ARG A 60 24.72 -3.65 -26.62
CA ARG A 60 23.74 -3.15 -27.61
C ARG A 60 24.01 -1.69 -27.98
N LEU A 61 24.32 -0.86 -27.00
CA LEU A 61 24.52 0.59 -27.18
C LEU A 61 25.91 0.95 -27.74
N ALA A 62 26.95 0.20 -27.36
CA ALA A 62 28.34 0.42 -27.77
C ALA A 62 29.02 -0.92 -28.14
N PRO A 63 28.70 -1.52 -29.32
CA PRO A 63 29.14 -2.87 -29.67
C PRO A 63 30.67 -3.02 -29.82
N GLN A 64 31.37 -1.95 -30.19
CA GLN A 64 32.82 -1.93 -30.44
C GLN A 64 33.65 -1.54 -29.21
N ASP A 65 33.01 -1.32 -28.07
CA ASP A 65 33.69 -0.89 -26.86
C ASP A 65 34.47 -2.06 -26.20
N SER A 66 35.77 -1.86 -25.98
CA SER A 66 36.66 -2.87 -25.41
C SER A 66 36.31 -3.22 -23.97
N ASP A 67 35.88 -2.24 -23.18
CA ASP A 67 35.60 -2.44 -21.75
C ASP A 67 34.35 -3.31 -21.57
N VAL A 68 33.34 -3.09 -22.43
CA VAL A 68 32.10 -3.88 -22.44
C VAL A 68 32.38 -5.34 -22.77
N THR A 69 33.31 -5.60 -23.69
CA THR A 69 33.74 -6.96 -24.01
C THR A 69 34.49 -7.58 -22.83
N GLY A 70 35.37 -6.82 -22.16
CA GLY A 70 36.05 -7.26 -20.94
C GLY A 70 35.08 -7.60 -19.78
N PHE A 71 34.04 -6.79 -19.56
CA PHE A 71 33.02 -7.08 -18.55
C PHE A 71 32.27 -8.38 -18.84
N LEU A 72 31.88 -8.61 -20.09
CA LEU A 72 31.20 -9.86 -20.48
C LEU A 72 32.12 -11.08 -20.32
N ASP A 73 33.41 -10.96 -20.60
CA ASP A 73 34.37 -12.05 -20.39
C ASP A 73 34.54 -12.39 -18.90
N ILE A 74 34.58 -11.38 -18.03
CA ILE A 74 34.62 -11.57 -16.57
C ILE A 74 33.35 -12.27 -16.09
N LEU A 75 32.18 -11.80 -16.53
CA LEU A 75 30.88 -12.29 -16.08
C LEU A 75 30.52 -13.68 -16.64
N ASN A 76 31.10 -14.09 -17.77
CA ASN A 76 30.89 -15.42 -18.35
C ASN A 76 31.86 -16.49 -17.83
N LYS A 77 32.92 -16.12 -17.10
CA LYS A 77 33.80 -17.10 -16.45
C LYS A 77 33.02 -17.82 -15.36
N LYS A 78 32.84 -19.13 -15.53
CA LYS A 78 32.27 -19.99 -14.48
C LYS A 78 33.14 -19.88 -13.22
N PRO A 79 32.55 -19.77 -12.02
CA PRO A 79 33.31 -19.77 -10.77
C PRO A 79 34.16 -21.02 -10.70
N GLU A 80 35.49 -20.87 -10.71
CA GLU A 80 36.40 -21.98 -10.49
C GLU A 80 36.25 -22.39 -9.02
N PRO A 81 36.01 -23.68 -8.71
CA PRO A 81 35.85 -24.12 -7.33
C PRO A 81 37.11 -23.76 -6.54
N PRO A 82 36.98 -23.25 -5.30
CA PRO A 82 38.13 -22.81 -4.52
C PRO A 82 39.11 -23.97 -4.35
N ALA A 83 40.38 -23.70 -4.69
CA ALA A 83 41.46 -24.65 -4.49
C ALA A 83 41.52 -25.04 -3.00
N PRO A 84 41.79 -26.32 -2.68
CA PRO A 84 41.90 -26.75 -1.29
C PRO A 84 43.06 -26.02 -0.61
N ASP A 85 42.76 -25.36 0.51
CA ASP A 85 43.72 -24.62 1.32
C ASP A 85 44.90 -25.51 1.73
N THR A 86 46.08 -25.19 1.22
CA THR A 86 47.36 -25.64 1.79
C THR A 86 47.57 -24.93 3.13
N THR A 87 47.12 -25.58 4.20
CA THR A 87 47.42 -25.19 5.59
C THR A 87 48.93 -25.25 5.83
N SER A 88 49.49 -24.10 6.18
CA SER A 88 50.86 -23.93 6.66
C SER A 88 51.11 -24.74 7.94
N THR A 89 52.17 -25.54 7.90
CA THR A 89 52.75 -26.26 9.03
C THR A 89 53.17 -25.32 10.17
N SER A 90 52.56 -25.48 11.34
CA SER A 90 53.15 -25.09 12.62
C SER A 90 53.38 -26.34 13.46
N THR A 91 54.61 -26.45 13.95
CA THR A 91 55.17 -27.56 14.72
C THR A 91 54.48 -27.70 16.08
N ARG A 92 54.18 -28.95 16.46
CA ARG A 92 54.74 -29.65 17.65
C ARG A 92 53.71 -30.54 18.38
N THR A 93 54.22 -31.69 18.81
CA THR A 93 53.76 -32.62 19.88
C THR A 93 52.69 -33.70 19.56
N VAL A 94 53.21 -34.91 19.36
CA VAL A 94 52.61 -36.27 19.48
C VAL A 94 52.20 -36.52 20.96
N PRO A 95 51.06 -37.18 21.34
CA PRO A 95 50.82 -38.64 21.24
C PRO A 95 49.32 -39.08 21.17
N PRO A 96 48.92 -40.35 21.43
CA PRO A 96 49.04 -41.50 20.53
C PRO A 96 47.68 -42.15 20.14
N LYS A 97 47.66 -42.72 18.93
CA LYS A 97 47.01 -43.98 18.47
C LYS A 97 45.65 -44.38 19.10
N LEU A 98 44.56 -44.15 18.34
CA LEU A 98 43.31 -44.93 18.40
C LEU A 98 42.82 -45.29 16.99
N ALA A 99 42.09 -46.41 16.92
CA ALA A 99 41.80 -47.30 15.80
C ALA A 99 41.31 -46.68 14.47
N PRO A 100 41.54 -47.35 13.32
CA PRO A 100 40.97 -46.94 12.04
C PRO A 100 39.46 -47.22 11.99
N ALA A 101 38.68 -46.18 11.72
CA ALA A 101 37.25 -46.27 11.42
C ALA A 101 37.00 -46.93 10.04
N PRO A 102 35.87 -47.63 9.85
CA PRO A 102 35.58 -48.33 8.60
C PRO A 102 35.35 -47.36 7.44
N ALA A 103 35.93 -47.69 6.29
CA ALA A 103 35.83 -46.91 5.05
C ALA A 103 34.37 -46.69 4.63
N LEU A 104 34.01 -45.42 4.46
CA LEU A 104 32.73 -45.01 3.88
C LEU A 104 32.62 -45.55 2.46
N ALA A 105 31.52 -46.25 2.19
CA ALA A 105 31.19 -46.79 0.88
C ALA A 105 31.12 -45.67 -0.20
N PRO A 106 31.61 -45.93 -1.42
CA PRO A 106 31.62 -44.94 -2.48
C PRO A 106 30.19 -44.52 -2.85
N ARG A 107 29.92 -43.21 -2.80
CA ARG A 107 28.68 -42.58 -3.28
C ARG A 107 28.44 -42.99 -4.74
N ARG A 108 27.40 -43.82 -4.96
CA ARG A 108 26.91 -44.17 -6.30
C ARG A 108 26.52 -42.88 -7.03
N LYS A 109 27.07 -42.68 -8.22
CA LYS A 109 26.64 -41.61 -9.14
C LYS A 109 25.15 -41.80 -9.45
N PRO A 110 24.32 -40.74 -9.42
CA PRO A 110 22.91 -40.85 -9.73
C PRO A 110 22.74 -41.34 -11.17
N VAL A 111 21.95 -42.39 -11.34
CA VAL A 111 21.57 -42.94 -12.65
C VAL A 111 20.72 -41.87 -13.36
N PRO A 112 21.03 -41.51 -14.62
CA PRO A 112 20.23 -40.56 -15.38
C PRO A 112 18.80 -41.10 -15.54
N VAL A 113 17.83 -40.31 -15.07
CA VAL A 113 16.40 -40.62 -15.17
C VAL A 113 16.03 -40.60 -16.65
N GLN A 114 15.71 -41.77 -17.21
CA GLN A 114 15.14 -41.87 -18.54
C GLN A 114 13.68 -41.41 -18.49
N LEU A 115 13.39 -40.28 -19.13
CA LEU A 115 12.02 -39.78 -19.25
C LEU A 115 11.20 -40.72 -20.16
N PRO A 116 9.98 -41.13 -19.76
CA PRO A 116 9.12 -41.97 -20.59
C PRO A 116 8.83 -41.30 -21.94
N ALA A 117 8.78 -42.10 -23.01
CA ALA A 117 8.56 -41.63 -24.38
C ALA A 117 7.19 -40.95 -24.64
N ASN A 118 6.28 -40.97 -23.65
CA ASN A 118 4.90 -40.50 -23.80
C ASN A 118 4.54 -39.46 -22.72
N LEU A 119 5.26 -38.35 -22.74
CA LEU A 119 5.13 -37.25 -21.77
C LEU A 119 3.71 -36.66 -21.74
N ASP A 120 3.04 -36.58 -22.89
CA ASP A 120 1.71 -35.95 -22.96
C ASP A 120 0.62 -36.80 -22.31
N HIS A 121 0.72 -38.13 -22.39
CA HIS A 121 -0.16 -39.02 -21.66
C HIS A 121 0.07 -38.89 -20.15
N ALA A 122 1.33 -38.88 -19.70
CA ALA A 122 1.68 -38.73 -18.29
C ALA A 122 1.23 -37.36 -17.72
N LYS A 123 1.30 -36.28 -18.51
CA LYS A 123 0.78 -34.97 -18.12
C LYS A 123 -0.74 -35.00 -17.93
N LYS A 124 -1.49 -35.54 -18.89
CA LYS A 124 -2.95 -35.64 -18.80
C LYS A 124 -3.39 -36.51 -17.62
N ASP A 125 -2.72 -37.64 -17.41
CA ASP A 125 -2.99 -38.53 -16.28
C ASP A 125 -2.72 -37.84 -14.93
N LEU A 126 -1.63 -37.07 -14.83
CA LEU A 126 -1.31 -36.27 -13.66
C LEU A 126 -2.34 -35.16 -13.41
N GLU A 127 -2.75 -34.43 -14.45
CA GLU A 127 -3.78 -33.38 -14.36
C GLU A 127 -5.12 -33.95 -13.89
N GLN A 128 -5.54 -35.07 -14.50
CA GLN A 128 -6.80 -35.74 -14.16
C GLN A 128 -6.76 -36.35 -12.75
N GLY A 129 -5.63 -36.98 -12.38
CA GLY A 129 -5.38 -37.51 -11.05
C GLY A 129 -5.38 -36.42 -9.98
N TYR A 130 -4.74 -35.28 -10.25
CA TYR A 130 -4.71 -34.14 -9.35
C TYR A 130 -6.10 -33.52 -9.17
N LYS A 131 -6.86 -33.36 -10.26
CA LYS A 131 -8.25 -32.88 -10.19
C LYS A 131 -9.13 -33.79 -9.33
N SER A 132 -9.04 -35.11 -9.55
CA SER A 132 -9.77 -36.12 -8.75
C SER A 132 -9.38 -36.07 -7.28
N LEU A 133 -8.09 -35.89 -6.97
CA LEU A 133 -7.61 -35.73 -5.60
C LEU A 133 -8.18 -34.46 -4.95
N ARG A 134 -8.22 -33.33 -5.66
CA ARG A 134 -8.79 -32.07 -5.16
C ARG A 134 -10.28 -32.21 -4.86
N ASP A 135 -11.04 -32.86 -5.74
CA ASP A 135 -12.47 -33.05 -5.54
C ASP A 135 -12.75 -33.93 -4.32
N LYS A 136 -11.96 -35.00 -4.11
CA LYS A 136 -12.01 -35.81 -2.88
C LYS A 136 -11.63 -35.02 -1.63
N ALA A 137 -10.60 -34.17 -1.73
CA ALA A 137 -10.16 -33.33 -0.61
C ALA A 137 -11.24 -32.30 -0.21
N LYS A 138 -11.94 -31.70 -1.18
CA LYS A 138 -13.10 -30.82 -0.92
C LYS A 138 -14.20 -31.55 -0.15
N PHE A 139 -14.52 -32.78 -0.55
CA PHE A 139 -15.53 -33.58 0.14
C PHE A 139 -15.10 -33.89 1.58
N LEU A 140 -13.87 -34.36 1.77
CA LEU A 140 -13.32 -34.66 3.11
C LEU A 140 -13.21 -33.41 4.00
N LEU A 141 -12.96 -32.25 3.42
CA LEU A 141 -12.90 -30.98 4.13
C LEU A 141 -14.26 -30.62 4.74
N VAL A 142 -15.34 -30.78 3.97
CA VAL A 142 -16.72 -30.52 4.47
C VAL A 142 -17.02 -31.42 5.68
N ASP A 143 -16.71 -32.72 5.58
CA ASP A 143 -16.92 -33.67 6.67
C ASP A 143 -16.05 -33.34 7.90
N LEU A 144 -14.79 -32.92 7.69
CA LEU A 144 -13.89 -32.53 8.76
C LEU A 144 -14.33 -31.24 9.47
N LEU A 145 -14.84 -30.25 8.74
CA LEU A 145 -15.39 -29.03 9.32
C LEU A 145 -16.65 -29.33 10.15
N HIS A 146 -17.49 -30.26 9.67
CA HIS A 146 -18.64 -30.74 10.42
C HIS A 146 -18.22 -31.44 11.72
N LEU A 147 -17.23 -32.34 11.65
CA LEU A 147 -16.67 -33.02 12.81
C LEU A 147 -16.00 -32.05 13.79
N GLN A 148 -15.26 -31.05 13.33
CA GLN A 148 -14.68 -30.01 14.20
C GLN A 148 -15.75 -29.20 14.92
N THR A 149 -16.87 -28.92 14.27
CA THR A 149 -18.01 -28.23 14.88
C THR A 149 -18.63 -29.09 16.00
N LEU A 150 -18.76 -30.40 15.78
CA LEU A 150 -19.23 -31.35 16.80
C LEU A 150 -18.23 -31.51 17.95
N GLN A 151 -16.92 -31.60 17.66
CA GLN A 151 -15.85 -31.66 18.65
C GLN A 151 -15.81 -30.41 19.53
N LYS A 152 -15.96 -29.22 18.92
CA LYS A 152 -16.04 -27.94 19.65
C LYS A 152 -17.23 -27.92 20.61
N LYS A 153 -18.39 -28.43 20.20
CA LYS A 153 -19.59 -28.56 21.06
C LYS A 153 -19.38 -29.55 22.22
N GLN A 154 -18.52 -30.55 22.05
CA GLN A 154 -18.21 -31.55 23.09
C GLN A 154 -16.94 -31.25 23.90
N GLY A 155 -16.26 -30.12 23.64
CA GLY A 155 -15.01 -29.77 24.32
C GLY A 155 -13.82 -30.68 23.98
N LEU A 156 -13.87 -31.38 22.84
CA LEU A 156 -12.80 -32.27 22.39
C LEU A 156 -11.73 -31.52 21.59
N PRO A 157 -10.46 -31.95 21.65
CA PRO A 157 -9.38 -31.33 20.88
C PRO A 157 -9.61 -31.48 19.37
N GLN A 158 -9.39 -30.39 18.64
CA GLN A 158 -9.59 -30.33 17.19
C GLN A 158 -8.42 -30.95 16.42
N SER A 159 -8.75 -31.59 15.29
CA SER A 159 -7.76 -32.10 14.33
C SER A 159 -6.87 -30.98 13.78
N GLN A 160 -5.54 -31.18 13.81
CA GLN A 160 -4.55 -30.29 13.17
C GLN A 160 -4.41 -30.51 11.65
N ASN A 161 -5.04 -31.56 11.10
CA ASN A 161 -4.88 -31.93 9.69
C ASN A 161 -5.85 -31.18 8.76
N THR A 162 -6.83 -30.46 9.29
CA THR A 162 -7.83 -29.72 8.51
C THR A 162 -7.17 -28.69 7.60
N ALA A 163 -6.14 -27.98 8.09
CA ALA A 163 -5.38 -27.01 7.29
C ALA A 163 -4.64 -27.65 6.10
N LYS A 164 -4.13 -28.88 6.26
CA LYS A 164 -3.46 -29.60 5.16
C LYS A 164 -4.45 -30.05 4.09
N ILE A 165 -5.64 -30.48 4.50
CA ILE A 165 -6.69 -30.93 3.57
C ILE A 165 -7.31 -29.74 2.84
N GLN A 166 -7.47 -28.60 3.53
CA GLN A 166 -7.82 -27.32 2.91
C GLN A 166 -6.81 -26.93 1.83
N ALA A 167 -5.51 -27.00 2.13
CA ALA A 167 -4.46 -26.71 1.16
C ALA A 167 -4.58 -27.59 -0.10
N ILE A 168 -4.80 -28.89 0.06
CA ILE A 168 -5.00 -29.81 -1.09
C ILE A 168 -6.28 -29.45 -1.87
N ALA A 169 -7.39 -29.16 -1.18
CA ALA A 169 -8.65 -28.78 -1.81
C ALA A 169 -8.50 -27.51 -2.68
N ASP A 170 -7.74 -26.54 -2.18
CA ASP A 170 -7.43 -25.27 -2.87
C ASP A 170 -6.35 -25.43 -3.95
N GLY A 171 -5.73 -26.60 -4.04
CA GLY A 171 -4.68 -26.90 -5.01
C GLY A 171 -3.30 -26.37 -4.60
N ARG A 172 -3.12 -26.01 -3.32
CA ARG A 172 -1.86 -25.61 -2.70
C ARG A 172 -1.09 -26.85 -2.23
N SER A 173 0.24 -26.79 -2.24
CA SER A 173 1.07 -27.92 -1.79
C SER A 173 0.91 -28.14 -0.27
N PRO A 174 0.59 -29.36 0.22
CA PRO A 174 0.40 -29.63 1.65
C PRO A 174 1.68 -29.49 2.48
N ASN A 175 2.86 -29.42 1.83
CA ASN A 175 4.14 -29.15 2.48
C ASN A 175 4.53 -27.67 2.46
N ALA A 176 3.85 -26.84 1.66
CA ALA A 176 4.09 -25.40 1.63
C ALA A 176 3.42 -24.69 2.81
N SER A 177 2.36 -25.26 3.41
CA SER A 177 1.65 -24.62 4.52
C SER A 177 2.44 -24.55 5.83
N ASN A 178 3.54 -25.32 5.97
CA ASN A 178 4.27 -25.44 7.25
C ASN A 178 5.75 -25.05 7.16
N ARG A 179 6.25 -24.68 5.99
CA ARG A 179 7.57 -24.08 5.87
C ARG A 179 7.36 -22.71 5.29
N ALA A 180 7.44 -21.69 6.15
CA ALA A 180 7.64 -20.33 5.67
C ALA A 180 8.77 -20.42 4.63
N HIS A 181 8.48 -20.01 3.41
CA HIS A 181 9.48 -19.94 2.34
C HIS A 181 10.00 -18.51 2.32
N ALA A 182 11.25 -18.33 1.88
CA ALA A 182 11.76 -17.00 1.66
C ALA A 182 10.83 -16.27 0.66
N PRO A 183 10.42 -15.02 0.95
CA PRO A 183 9.52 -14.29 0.07
C PRO A 183 10.16 -14.09 -1.30
N GLY A 184 9.33 -14.10 -2.34
CA GLY A 184 9.77 -13.91 -3.72
C GLY A 184 10.31 -12.51 -4.00
N SER A 185 10.73 -12.25 -5.24
CA SER A 185 11.14 -10.90 -5.65
C SER A 185 9.95 -9.92 -5.64
N ALA A 186 10.12 -8.73 -5.06
CA ALA A 186 9.09 -7.69 -5.05
C ALA A 186 8.62 -7.34 -6.48
N ARG A 187 9.54 -7.32 -7.45
CA ARG A 187 9.20 -7.09 -8.87
C ARG A 187 8.32 -8.19 -9.45
N SER A 188 8.52 -9.45 -9.03
CA SER A 188 7.69 -10.56 -9.50
C SER A 188 6.27 -10.46 -8.96
N LEU A 189 6.11 -10.11 -7.68
CA LEU A 189 4.79 -9.87 -7.08
C LEU A 189 4.11 -8.66 -7.72
N ALA A 190 4.85 -7.56 -7.91
CA ALA A 190 4.31 -6.36 -8.56
C ALA A 190 3.76 -6.65 -9.96
N ARG A 191 4.43 -7.53 -10.74
CA ARG A 191 3.90 -7.98 -12.04
C ARG A 191 2.61 -8.82 -11.90
N LEU A 192 2.51 -9.65 -10.86
CA LEU A 192 1.28 -10.42 -10.60
C LEU A 192 0.12 -9.50 -10.20
N MET A 193 0.37 -8.52 -9.33
CA MET A 193 -0.61 -7.50 -8.95
C MET A 193 -1.06 -6.65 -10.15
N GLN A 194 -0.16 -6.33 -11.07
CA GLN A 194 -0.49 -5.63 -12.31
C GLN A 194 -1.31 -6.49 -13.28
N ALA A 195 -1.05 -7.80 -13.30
CA ALA A 195 -1.77 -8.73 -14.17
C ALA A 195 -3.19 -9.02 -13.68
N ASP A 196 -3.42 -8.96 -12.36
CA ASP A 196 -4.74 -9.15 -11.73
C ASP A 196 -4.98 -8.09 -10.64
N PRO A 197 -5.40 -6.87 -11.03
CA PRO A 197 -5.60 -5.76 -10.10
C PRO A 197 -6.67 -6.02 -9.03
N GLU A 198 -7.68 -6.85 -9.33
CA GLU A 198 -8.76 -7.16 -8.39
C GLU A 198 -8.25 -8.00 -7.20
N LYS A 199 -7.24 -8.85 -7.43
CA LYS A 199 -6.60 -9.66 -6.37
C LYS A 199 -5.34 -9.03 -5.81
N ALA A 200 -4.95 -7.84 -6.26
CA ALA A 200 -3.71 -7.20 -5.84
C ALA A 200 -3.63 -7.02 -4.31
N SER A 201 -4.74 -6.70 -3.64
CA SER A 201 -4.78 -6.57 -2.18
C SER A 201 -4.55 -7.90 -1.46
N GLU A 202 -5.19 -8.98 -1.90
CA GLU A 202 -4.99 -10.32 -1.33
C GLU A 202 -3.55 -10.80 -1.56
N LEU A 203 -3.00 -10.56 -2.75
CA LEU A 203 -1.62 -10.92 -3.09
C LEU A 203 -0.59 -10.16 -2.23
N ALA A 204 -0.78 -8.85 -2.04
CA ALA A 204 0.09 -8.04 -1.20
C ALA A 204 0.02 -8.48 0.27
N PHE A 205 -1.18 -8.74 0.77
CA PHE A 205 -1.39 -9.23 2.12
C PHE A 205 -0.69 -10.58 2.34
N GLN A 206 -0.92 -11.55 1.46
CA GLN A 206 -0.29 -12.87 1.55
C GLN A 206 1.24 -12.79 1.49
N ASP A 207 1.82 -11.93 0.64
CA ASP A 207 3.28 -11.73 0.59
C ASP A 207 3.85 -11.18 1.90
N LEU A 208 3.16 -10.23 2.53
CA LEU A 208 3.58 -9.66 3.80
C LEU A 208 3.39 -10.64 4.97
N GLU A 209 2.32 -11.43 4.96
CA GLU A 209 2.10 -12.50 5.94
C GLU A 209 3.18 -13.59 5.81
N ASP A 210 3.47 -14.05 4.59
CA ASP A 210 4.52 -15.03 4.30
C ASP A 210 5.89 -14.50 4.70
N SER A 211 6.17 -13.23 4.38
CA SER A 211 7.40 -12.53 4.78
C SER A 211 7.53 -12.47 6.30
N MET A 212 6.47 -12.08 7.01
CA MET A 212 6.43 -12.03 8.46
C MET A 212 6.70 -13.41 9.07
N ASN A 213 6.01 -14.45 8.60
CA ASN A 213 6.18 -15.82 9.05
C ASN A 213 7.60 -16.32 8.81
N TRP A 214 8.19 -15.98 7.67
CA TRP A 214 9.58 -16.27 7.35
C TRP A 214 10.57 -15.55 8.27
N ILE A 215 10.34 -14.26 8.57
CA ILE A 215 11.19 -13.48 9.47
C ILE A 215 11.10 -14.03 10.91
N ARG A 216 9.91 -14.43 11.36
CA ARG A 216 9.70 -15.03 12.69
C ARG A 216 10.35 -16.40 12.82
N ALA A 217 10.32 -17.22 11.77
CA ALA A 217 10.82 -18.58 11.81
C ALA A 217 11.56 -18.99 10.52
N PRO A 218 12.74 -18.40 10.22
CA PRO A 218 13.49 -18.75 9.02
C PRO A 218 13.88 -20.23 9.05
N HIS A 219 13.52 -20.95 7.98
CA HIS A 219 13.67 -22.40 7.88
C HIS A 219 13.02 -23.18 9.04
N GLY A 220 11.98 -22.64 9.68
CA GLY A 220 11.28 -23.25 10.80
C GLY A 220 11.97 -23.08 12.16
N LYS A 221 13.05 -22.30 12.26
CA LYS A 221 13.71 -21.97 13.54
C LYS A 221 13.30 -20.57 13.97
N ALA A 222 12.78 -20.43 15.19
CA ALA A 222 12.40 -19.13 15.74
C ALA A 222 13.59 -18.14 15.72
N SER A 223 13.40 -16.97 15.15
CA SER A 223 14.43 -15.94 15.04
C SER A 223 14.59 -15.13 16.33
N GLY A 224 13.58 -15.11 17.20
CA GLY A 224 13.56 -14.30 18.42
C GLY A 224 13.42 -12.80 18.19
N LYS A 225 13.14 -12.36 16.96
CA LYS A 225 13.02 -10.94 16.61
C LYS A 225 11.78 -10.29 17.25
N HIS A 226 11.94 -9.06 17.71
CA HIS A 226 10.83 -8.24 18.22
C HIS A 226 9.88 -7.83 17.10
N ASN A 227 8.63 -7.47 17.44
CA ASN A 227 7.64 -7.04 16.46
C ASN A 227 8.06 -5.77 15.70
N ASP A 228 8.82 -4.87 16.32
CA ASP A 228 9.34 -3.67 15.65
C ASP A 228 10.39 -4.01 14.58
N GLU A 229 11.28 -4.96 14.83
CA GLU A 229 12.24 -5.41 13.81
C GLU A 229 11.56 -6.10 12.62
N ILE A 230 10.47 -6.83 12.92
CA ILE A 230 9.63 -7.45 11.89
C ILE A 230 8.93 -6.36 11.08
N ARG A 231 8.35 -5.36 11.77
CA ARG A 231 7.72 -4.20 11.14
C ARG A 231 8.67 -3.47 10.20
N ASP A 232 9.89 -3.16 10.65
CA ASP A 232 10.90 -2.49 9.83
C ASP A 232 11.25 -3.27 8.57
N ALA A 233 11.36 -4.61 8.68
CA ALA A 233 11.62 -5.47 7.54
C ALA A 233 10.43 -5.49 6.56
N LEU A 234 9.19 -5.51 7.06
CA LEU A 234 7.98 -5.43 6.23
C LEU A 234 7.84 -4.06 5.57
N ALA A 235 8.14 -2.96 6.27
CA ALA A 235 8.14 -1.61 5.71
C ALA A 235 9.14 -1.47 4.54
N LYS A 236 10.35 -2.05 4.68
CA LYS A 236 11.32 -2.13 3.58
C LYS A 236 10.78 -2.94 2.40
N ARG A 237 10.05 -4.02 2.67
CA ARG A 237 9.40 -4.84 1.63
C ARG A 237 8.30 -4.08 0.91
N VAL A 238 7.46 -3.34 1.63
CA VAL A 238 6.43 -2.45 1.08
C VAL A 238 7.05 -1.41 0.17
N HIS A 239 8.10 -0.72 0.61
CA HIS A 239 8.77 0.29 -0.20
C HIS A 239 9.36 -0.29 -1.51
N ALA A 240 9.86 -1.53 -1.46
CA ALA A 240 10.33 -2.24 -2.64
C ALA A 240 9.20 -2.60 -3.61
N LEU A 241 7.99 -2.91 -3.10
CA LEU A 241 6.80 -3.16 -3.90
C LEU A 241 6.26 -1.89 -4.54
N GLU A 242 6.12 -0.81 -3.77
CA GLU A 242 5.68 0.51 -4.25
C GLU A 242 6.56 1.03 -5.40
N SER A 243 7.88 0.84 -5.26
CA SER A 243 8.85 1.24 -6.28
C SER A 243 8.70 0.46 -7.60
N ALA A 244 8.07 -0.72 -7.56
CA ALA A 244 7.84 -1.57 -8.73
C ALA A 244 6.39 -1.49 -9.26
N LEU A 245 5.48 -0.82 -8.56
CA LEU A 245 4.06 -0.71 -8.92
C LEU A 245 3.72 0.62 -9.63
N PRO A 246 2.74 0.61 -10.55
CA PRO A 246 2.19 1.84 -11.11
C PRO A 246 1.44 2.65 -10.04
N GLY A 247 1.28 3.96 -10.28
CA GLY A 247 0.78 4.92 -9.28
C GLY A 247 -0.55 4.54 -8.61
N ASN A 248 -1.48 3.98 -9.38
CA ASN A 248 -2.80 3.56 -8.89
C ASN A 248 -2.75 2.35 -7.93
N LEU A 249 -1.70 1.52 -7.99
CA LEU A 249 -1.56 0.34 -7.14
C LEU A 249 -0.64 0.56 -5.93
N LYS A 250 0.02 1.73 -5.83
CA LYS A 250 0.98 2.02 -4.75
C LYS A 250 0.37 2.05 -3.35
N ILE A 251 -0.94 2.32 -3.24
CA ILE A 251 -1.63 2.33 -1.94
C ILE A 251 -1.84 0.92 -1.37
N ILE A 252 -1.83 -0.10 -2.22
CA ILE A 252 -2.21 -1.47 -1.83
C ILE A 252 -1.19 -2.08 -0.84
N PRO A 253 0.14 -2.02 -1.08
CA PRO A 253 1.11 -2.51 -0.10
C PRO A 253 1.04 -1.80 1.26
N GLU A 254 0.76 -0.50 1.30
CA GLU A 254 0.61 0.26 2.55
C GLU A 254 -0.61 -0.24 3.35
N VAL A 255 -1.75 -0.43 2.68
CA VAL A 255 -2.97 -0.98 3.28
C VAL A 255 -2.73 -2.40 3.78
N ALA A 256 -2.03 -3.24 3.01
CA ALA A 256 -1.68 -4.58 3.44
C ALA A 256 -0.81 -4.58 4.71
N LEU A 257 0.18 -3.69 4.82
CA LEU A 257 0.99 -3.53 6.03
C LEU A 257 0.16 -3.05 7.22
N MET A 258 -0.76 -2.12 7.01
CA MET A 258 -1.70 -1.66 8.03
C MET A 258 -2.52 -2.82 8.63
N HIS A 259 -3.03 -3.74 7.81
CA HIS A 259 -3.73 -4.93 8.31
C HIS A 259 -2.80 -5.89 9.06
N ILE A 260 -1.57 -6.11 8.58
CA ILE A 260 -0.59 -6.96 9.28
C ILE A 260 -0.23 -6.37 10.65
N GLU A 261 -0.05 -5.05 10.72
CA GLU A 261 0.20 -4.33 11.97
C GLU A 261 -0.95 -4.50 12.96
N HIS A 262 -2.19 -4.37 12.48
CA HIS A 262 -3.40 -4.50 13.29
C HIS A 262 -3.59 -5.92 13.84
N GLU A 263 -3.57 -6.92 12.96
CA GLU A 263 -3.99 -8.28 13.32
C GLU A 263 -2.88 -9.11 14.00
N PHE A 264 -1.64 -8.98 13.52
CA PHE A 264 -0.55 -9.89 13.90
C PHE A 264 0.49 -9.25 14.78
N LEU A 265 0.86 -7.98 14.51
CA LEU A 265 1.90 -7.32 15.31
C LEU A 265 1.31 -6.70 16.57
N LYS A 266 0.07 -6.19 16.51
CA LYS A 266 -0.61 -5.51 17.63
C LYS A 266 0.27 -4.44 18.28
N THR A 267 1.11 -3.78 17.47
CA THR A 267 2.08 -2.79 17.92
C THR A 267 1.58 -1.36 17.78
N LYS A 268 0.51 -1.13 17.01
CA LYS A 268 -0.06 0.20 16.85
C LYS A 268 -0.98 0.54 18.02
N ASN A 269 -0.67 1.67 18.64
CA ASN A 269 -1.62 2.41 19.47
C ASN A 269 -2.33 3.39 18.53
N TYR A 270 -3.61 3.15 18.29
CA TYR A 270 -4.45 4.08 17.54
C TYR A 270 -4.84 5.27 18.43
N VAL A 271 -5.31 6.35 17.83
CA VAL A 271 -5.80 7.50 18.60
C VAL A 271 -7.11 7.16 19.32
N ASN A 272 -7.91 6.26 18.77
CA ASN A 272 -9.12 5.73 19.35
C ASN A 272 -8.97 4.25 19.71
N ASP A 273 -9.52 3.87 20.88
CA ASP A 273 -9.58 2.48 21.32
C ASP A 273 -10.89 1.79 20.93
N GLU A 274 -11.93 2.59 20.63
CA GLU A 274 -13.28 2.16 20.28
C GLU A 274 -13.72 2.77 18.93
N THR A 275 -14.66 2.10 18.25
CA THR A 275 -15.35 2.61 17.07
C THR A 275 -16.34 3.74 17.43
N MET A 276 -17.01 4.34 16.46
CA MET A 276 -18.00 5.39 16.74
C MET A 276 -19.25 4.83 17.42
N LEU A 277 -19.48 3.52 17.32
CA LEU A 277 -20.59 2.81 17.99
C LEU A 277 -20.17 2.14 19.31
N GLY A 278 -18.90 2.24 19.71
CA GLY A 278 -18.40 1.75 21.00
C GLY A 278 -17.86 0.32 20.98
N ASP A 279 -17.70 -0.30 19.80
CA ASP A 279 -17.02 -1.59 19.68
C ASP A 279 -15.50 -1.41 19.80
N ALA A 280 -14.78 -2.39 20.31
CA ALA A 280 -13.32 -2.28 20.42
C ALA A 280 -12.68 -2.27 19.03
N VAL A 281 -11.69 -1.39 18.80
CA VAL A 281 -10.98 -1.32 17.53
C VAL A 281 -10.33 -2.65 17.14
N THR A 282 -9.90 -3.45 18.12
CA THR A 282 -9.30 -4.78 17.90
C THR A 282 -10.28 -5.81 17.33
N ASP A 283 -11.57 -5.55 17.41
CA ASP A 283 -12.63 -6.46 17.01
C ASP A 283 -13.21 -6.12 15.62
N ILE A 284 -12.73 -5.03 15.00
CA ILE A 284 -13.13 -4.64 13.64
C ILE A 284 -12.65 -5.72 12.66
N PRO A 285 -13.53 -6.30 11.83
CA PRO A 285 -13.13 -7.31 10.87
C PRO A 285 -12.25 -6.69 9.77
N ARG A 286 -11.33 -7.48 9.22
CA ARG A 286 -10.35 -7.01 8.22
C ARG A 286 -11.01 -6.28 7.05
N GLU A 287 -12.09 -6.85 6.55
CA GLU A 287 -12.87 -6.34 5.42
C GLU A 287 -13.47 -4.94 5.66
N ASN A 288 -13.59 -4.52 6.92
CA ASN A 288 -14.10 -3.19 7.30
C ASN A 288 -13.02 -2.29 7.89
N PHE A 289 -11.80 -2.77 8.11
CA PHE A 289 -10.78 -2.04 8.86
C PHE A 289 -9.99 -1.06 7.98
N TYR A 290 -9.89 0.19 8.39
CA TYR A 290 -9.01 1.17 7.75
C TYR A 290 -8.41 2.14 8.76
N VAL A 291 -7.21 2.67 8.49
CA VAL A 291 -6.50 3.62 9.35
C VAL A 291 -6.10 4.83 8.54
N THR A 292 -6.46 6.02 9.03
CA THR A 292 -6.13 7.30 8.40
C THR A 292 -4.78 7.84 8.88
N GLU A 293 -4.20 8.79 8.15
CA GLU A 293 -2.87 9.34 8.46
C GLU A 293 -2.81 10.03 9.83
N ASP A 294 -3.94 10.55 10.32
CA ASP A 294 -4.08 11.10 11.67
C ASP A 294 -4.11 10.04 12.78
N GLY A 295 -3.99 8.76 12.44
CA GLY A 295 -3.83 7.65 13.37
C GLY A 295 -5.14 7.08 13.92
N TYR A 296 -6.29 7.51 13.42
CA TYR A 296 -7.59 6.92 13.78
C TYR A 296 -7.84 5.63 13.02
N ALA A 297 -8.33 4.62 13.74
CA ALA A 297 -8.81 3.37 13.20
C ALA A 297 -10.33 3.42 13.00
N TRP A 298 -10.79 2.92 11.86
CA TRP A 298 -12.17 3.03 11.42
C TRP A 298 -12.75 1.67 11.10
N ASP A 299 -13.98 1.45 11.55
CA ASP A 299 -14.90 0.62 10.80
C ASP A 299 -15.39 1.45 9.60
N MET A 300 -15.14 0.93 8.40
CA MET A 300 -15.41 1.63 7.16
C MET A 300 -16.88 1.76 6.83
N ASP A 301 -17.75 0.86 7.30
CA ASP A 301 -19.19 1.03 7.14
C ASP A 301 -19.66 2.19 8.03
N GLU A 302 -19.24 2.22 9.30
CA GLU A 302 -19.54 3.32 10.21
C GLU A 302 -19.03 4.66 9.68
N LEU A 303 -17.77 4.72 9.23
CA LEU A 303 -17.17 5.93 8.68
C LEU A 303 -17.94 6.41 7.45
N ALA A 304 -18.27 5.50 6.53
CA ALA A 304 -19.01 5.88 5.33
C ALA A 304 -20.45 6.31 5.64
N GLN A 305 -21.11 5.74 6.66
CA GLN A 305 -22.40 6.23 7.15
C GLN A 305 -22.28 7.64 7.74
N ALA A 306 -21.26 7.90 8.57
CA ALA A 306 -21.04 9.20 9.19
C ALA A 306 -20.73 10.29 8.14
N ILE A 307 -19.92 9.98 7.13
CA ILE A 307 -19.64 10.91 6.02
C ILE A 307 -20.92 11.18 5.23
N THR A 308 -21.70 10.15 4.92
CA THR A 308 -22.98 10.28 4.20
C THR A 308 -23.96 11.17 4.97
N ALA A 309 -24.12 10.93 6.28
CA ALA A 309 -24.97 11.73 7.16
C ALA A 309 -24.52 13.20 7.24
N ASN A 310 -23.22 13.45 7.12
CA ASN A 310 -22.65 14.78 7.05
C ASN A 310 -22.66 15.40 5.64
N GLY A 311 -23.41 14.82 4.70
CA GLY A 311 -23.57 15.35 3.35
C GLY A 311 -22.39 15.05 2.42
N GLY A 312 -21.56 14.06 2.72
CA GLY A 312 -20.46 13.65 1.83
C GLY A 312 -19.16 14.45 2.01
N ILE A 313 -19.03 15.28 3.03
CA ILE A 313 -17.76 15.96 3.32
C ILE A 313 -16.75 14.92 3.82
N MET A 314 -15.59 14.86 3.17
CA MET A 314 -14.46 14.01 3.58
C MET A 314 -13.74 14.58 4.81
N ARG A 315 -14.39 14.47 5.96
CA ARG A 315 -13.92 14.96 7.25
C ARG A 315 -13.97 13.84 8.27
N ASN A 316 -12.94 13.77 9.10
CA ASN A 316 -12.90 12.89 10.25
C ASN A 316 -14.04 13.29 11.22
N PRO A 317 -15.02 12.41 11.49
CA PRO A 317 -16.17 12.72 12.35
C PRO A 317 -15.81 12.93 13.82
N LEU A 318 -14.68 12.37 14.28
CA LEU A 318 -14.19 12.49 15.66
C LEU A 318 -13.32 13.74 15.84
N SER A 319 -12.30 13.92 15.00
CA SER A 319 -11.37 15.06 15.11
C SER A 319 -11.88 16.34 14.45
N ARG A 320 -12.91 16.24 13.60
CA ARG A 320 -13.46 17.32 12.74
C ARG A 320 -12.45 17.91 11.75
N GLN A 321 -11.31 17.26 11.55
CA GLN A 321 -10.32 17.66 10.55
C GLN A 321 -10.66 17.07 9.18
N MET A 322 -10.30 17.78 8.10
CA MET A 322 -10.42 17.23 6.75
C MET A 322 -9.46 16.06 6.58
N PHE A 323 -9.93 14.98 5.95
CA PHE A 323 -9.05 13.89 5.56
C PHE A 323 -8.04 14.39 4.53
N THR A 324 -6.84 13.83 4.56
CA THR A 324 -5.82 14.17 3.56
C THR A 324 -6.22 13.60 2.19
N PRO A 325 -5.65 14.11 1.08
CA PRO A 325 -5.89 13.51 -0.24
C PRO A 325 -5.50 12.03 -0.33
N LYS A 326 -4.55 11.58 0.50
CA LYS A 326 -4.19 10.16 0.60
C LYS A 326 -5.31 9.37 1.26
N ASP A 327 -5.77 9.83 2.43
CA ASP A 327 -6.88 9.20 3.16
C ASP A 327 -8.14 9.13 2.33
N ILE A 328 -8.49 10.22 1.63
CA ILE A 328 -9.66 10.28 0.75
C ILE A 328 -9.59 9.19 -0.33
N ARG A 329 -8.45 9.02 -0.99
CA ARG A 329 -8.27 7.97 -1.99
C ARG A 329 -8.37 6.58 -1.38
N GLY A 330 -7.77 6.36 -0.21
CA GLY A 330 -7.87 5.08 0.50
C GLY A 330 -9.30 4.74 0.90
N ILE A 331 -10.01 5.71 1.50
CA ILE A 331 -11.42 5.59 1.89
C ILE A 331 -12.27 5.25 0.67
N VAL A 332 -12.15 5.99 -0.43
CA VAL A 332 -12.96 5.77 -1.64
C VAL A 332 -12.62 4.46 -2.35
N SER A 333 -11.37 4.01 -2.27
CA SER A 333 -10.93 2.74 -2.86
C SER A 333 -11.40 1.53 -2.07
N HIS A 334 -11.68 1.71 -0.77
CA HIS A 334 -12.18 0.67 0.11
C HIS A 334 -13.58 0.16 -0.34
N PRO A 335 -13.88 -1.15 -0.30
CA PRO A 335 -15.17 -1.70 -0.72
C PRO A 335 -16.38 -0.95 -0.15
N GLU A 336 -16.42 -0.75 1.18
CA GLU A 336 -17.49 -0.01 1.87
C GLU A 336 -17.50 1.51 1.59
N GLY A 337 -16.35 2.07 1.20
CA GLY A 337 -16.23 3.49 0.89
C GLY A 337 -16.53 3.86 -0.55
N LYS A 338 -16.65 2.89 -1.47
CA LYS A 338 -16.99 3.14 -2.89
C LYS A 338 -18.27 3.96 -3.08
N ARG A 339 -19.26 3.79 -2.18
CA ARG A 339 -20.50 4.59 -2.20
C ARG A 339 -20.26 6.09 -2.03
N LEU A 340 -19.17 6.48 -1.36
CA LEU A 340 -18.78 7.87 -1.15
C LEU A 340 -18.23 8.51 -2.44
N ALA A 341 -17.74 7.73 -3.40
CA ALA A 341 -17.27 8.27 -4.68
C ALA A 341 -18.39 9.02 -5.42
N ALA A 342 -19.60 8.45 -5.43
CA ALA A 342 -20.75 9.07 -6.06
C ALA A 342 -21.13 10.39 -5.38
N LEU A 343 -21.07 10.44 -4.05
CA LEU A 343 -21.31 11.68 -3.29
C LEU A 343 -20.25 12.74 -3.57
N GLN A 344 -18.98 12.37 -3.74
CA GLN A 344 -17.93 13.32 -4.11
C GLN A 344 -18.16 13.92 -5.51
N VAL A 345 -18.57 13.09 -6.47
CA VAL A 345 -18.94 13.57 -7.81
C VAL A 345 -20.15 14.50 -7.71
N GLU A 346 -21.17 14.14 -6.94
CA GLU A 346 -22.35 14.97 -6.73
C GLU A 346 -21.99 16.33 -6.10
N GLN A 347 -21.16 16.34 -5.04
CA GLN A 347 -20.67 17.57 -4.40
C GLN A 347 -19.85 18.43 -5.36
N HIS A 348 -19.00 17.81 -6.17
CA HIS A 348 -18.22 18.51 -7.18
C HIS A 348 -19.11 19.15 -8.26
N GLU A 349 -20.07 18.39 -8.80
CA GLU A 349 -21.01 18.89 -9.80
C GLU A 349 -21.94 19.98 -9.25
N MET A 350 -22.40 19.85 -8.00
CA MET A 350 -23.16 20.91 -7.32
C MET A 350 -22.34 22.20 -7.23
N SER A 351 -21.04 22.10 -6.91
CA SER A 351 -20.17 23.28 -6.80
C SER A 351 -19.91 23.99 -8.13
N LYS A 352 -19.96 23.28 -9.26
CA LYS A 352 -19.84 23.86 -10.62
C LYS A 352 -21.10 24.60 -11.07
N GLY A 353 -22.26 24.25 -10.52
CA GLY A 353 -23.55 24.79 -10.93
C GLY A 353 -23.82 26.23 -10.51
N VAL A 354 -22.95 26.83 -9.69
CA VAL A 354 -23.13 28.19 -9.16
C VAL A 354 -22.59 29.23 -10.15
N ARG A 355 -23.44 30.20 -10.53
CA ARG A 355 -23.02 31.27 -11.46
C ARG A 355 -22.00 32.22 -10.79
N PRO A 356 -21.07 32.80 -11.56
CA PRO A 356 -20.13 33.80 -11.05
C PRO A 356 -20.83 34.96 -10.30
N ASP A 357 -21.96 35.44 -10.84
CA ASP A 357 -22.76 36.50 -10.20
C ASP A 357 -23.19 36.11 -8.78
N THR A 358 -23.62 34.85 -8.57
CA THR A 358 -24.02 34.35 -7.24
C THR A 358 -22.83 34.32 -6.28
N ILE A 359 -21.65 33.95 -6.78
CA ILE A 359 -20.40 33.95 -6.01
C ILE A 359 -20.00 35.38 -5.62
N ASP A 360 -20.19 36.35 -6.50
CA ASP A 360 -19.90 37.76 -6.21
C ASP A 360 -20.89 38.36 -5.20
N HIS A 361 -22.16 37.93 -5.22
CA HIS A 361 -23.12 38.27 -4.17
C HIS A 361 -22.74 37.68 -2.81
N LEU A 362 -22.24 36.44 -2.77
CA LEU A 362 -21.69 35.82 -1.56
C LEU A 362 -20.47 36.60 -1.03
N ASP A 363 -19.53 36.95 -1.90
CA ASP A 363 -18.33 37.71 -1.51
C ASP A 363 -18.69 39.12 -1.00
N LYS A 364 -19.65 39.79 -1.63
CA LYS A 364 -20.21 41.08 -1.16
C LYS A 364 -20.84 40.93 0.23
N LEU A 365 -21.68 39.91 0.44
CA LEU A 365 -22.29 39.64 1.73
C LEU A 365 -21.22 39.42 2.80
N GLY A 366 -20.25 38.52 2.55
CA GLY A 366 -19.17 38.22 3.48
C GLY A 366 -18.39 39.46 3.93
N LYS A 367 -18.07 40.36 2.99
CA LYS A 367 -17.37 41.63 3.31
C LYS A 367 -18.20 42.54 4.21
N ILE A 368 -19.47 42.77 3.89
CA ILE A 368 -20.34 43.63 4.69
C ILE A 368 -20.46 43.09 6.13
N LEU A 369 -20.67 41.77 6.28
CA LEU A 369 -20.80 41.14 7.60
C LEU A 369 -19.52 41.20 8.46
N LEU A 370 -18.35 41.28 7.83
CA LEU A 370 -17.06 41.39 8.52
C LEU A 370 -16.69 42.83 8.86
N GLU A 371 -17.03 43.79 7.98
CA GLU A 371 -16.70 45.21 8.13
C GLU A 371 -17.67 45.96 9.05
N ASP A 372 -18.88 45.44 9.26
CA ASP A 372 -19.91 46.08 10.08
C ASP A 372 -19.59 46.02 11.58
N GLN A 373 -18.93 47.05 12.06
CA GLN A 373 -18.63 47.30 13.47
C GLN A 373 -19.69 48.19 14.15
N SER A 374 -20.83 48.44 13.51
CA SER A 374 -21.88 49.30 14.08
C SER A 374 -22.59 48.61 15.25
N SER A 375 -23.08 49.39 16.21
CA SER A 375 -23.78 48.86 17.38
C SER A 375 -25.15 48.25 17.05
N ASP A 376 -25.81 48.74 16.00
CA ASP A 376 -27.12 48.28 15.55
C ASP A 376 -27.04 47.21 14.45
N GLN A 377 -25.87 47.03 13.84
CA GLN A 377 -25.57 46.05 12.78
C GLN A 377 -26.55 46.15 11.62
N LEU A 378 -27.01 47.37 11.32
CA LEU A 378 -28.08 47.62 10.37
C LEU A 378 -27.66 47.23 8.94
N ALA A 379 -26.40 47.49 8.59
CA ALA A 379 -25.84 47.14 7.29
C ALA A 379 -25.83 45.62 7.07
N SER A 380 -25.39 44.86 8.08
CA SER A 380 -25.40 43.39 8.06
C SER A 380 -26.81 42.82 7.87
N ARG A 381 -27.80 43.36 8.61
CA ARG A 381 -29.20 42.92 8.52
C ARG A 381 -29.78 43.17 7.13
N HIS A 382 -29.57 44.36 6.57
CA HIS A 382 -30.01 44.68 5.21
C HIS A 382 -29.34 43.79 4.16
N ALA A 383 -28.02 43.55 4.28
CA ALA A 383 -27.31 42.69 3.34
C ALA A 383 -27.81 41.24 3.37
N ILE A 384 -28.15 40.71 4.55
CA ILE A 384 -28.75 39.38 4.69
C ILE A 384 -30.12 39.32 4.01
N ASP A 385 -30.98 40.32 4.24
CA ASP A 385 -32.31 40.36 3.62
C ASP A 385 -32.24 40.52 2.10
N GLU A 386 -31.34 41.37 1.59
CA GLU A 386 -31.04 41.53 0.16
C GLU A 386 -30.57 40.20 -0.45
N PHE A 387 -29.63 39.52 0.21
CA PHE A 387 -29.09 38.24 -0.27
C PHE A 387 -30.15 37.12 -0.24
N MET A 388 -30.99 37.06 0.79
CA MET A 388 -32.09 36.09 0.86
C MET A 388 -33.14 36.35 -0.24
N ALA A 389 -33.47 37.60 -0.52
CA ALA A 389 -34.37 37.97 -1.61
C ALA A 389 -33.77 37.57 -2.97
N TYR A 390 -32.47 37.82 -3.16
CA TYR A 390 -31.73 37.36 -4.33
C TYR A 390 -31.77 35.82 -4.47
N CYS A 391 -31.51 35.07 -3.39
CA CYS A 391 -31.54 33.60 -3.41
C CYS A 391 -32.89 33.03 -3.88
N ALA A 392 -34.00 33.69 -3.53
CA ALA A 392 -35.34 33.27 -3.96
C ALA A 392 -35.55 33.41 -5.48
N THR A 393 -34.75 34.22 -6.17
CA THR A 393 -34.80 34.40 -7.64
C THR A 393 -33.91 33.43 -8.41
N LEU A 394 -33.05 32.68 -7.71
CA LEU A 394 -32.10 31.77 -8.36
C LEU A 394 -32.80 30.53 -8.94
N PRO A 395 -32.24 29.89 -9.97
CA PRO A 395 -32.67 28.57 -10.43
C PRO A 395 -32.62 27.53 -9.30
N GLU A 396 -33.48 26.52 -9.37
CA GLU A 396 -33.58 25.47 -8.34
C GLU A 396 -32.25 24.76 -8.08
N ALA A 397 -31.43 24.54 -9.11
CA ALA A 397 -30.11 23.93 -8.98
C ALA A 397 -29.16 24.76 -8.08
N GLU A 398 -29.12 26.08 -8.25
CA GLU A 398 -28.30 26.95 -7.40
C GLU A 398 -28.87 27.04 -5.99
N GLN A 399 -30.19 27.10 -5.84
CA GLN A 399 -30.82 27.06 -4.51
C GLN A 399 -30.50 25.74 -3.77
N LYS A 400 -30.51 24.60 -4.47
CA LYS A 400 -30.09 23.31 -3.91
C LYS A 400 -28.62 23.33 -3.51
N CYS A 401 -27.75 23.88 -4.35
CA CYS A 401 -26.33 24.03 -4.00
C CYS A 401 -26.17 24.89 -2.74
N LEU A 402 -26.76 26.09 -2.67
CA LEU A 402 -26.63 26.96 -1.49
C LEU A 402 -27.17 26.31 -0.21
N ASN A 403 -28.21 25.47 -0.32
CA ASN A 403 -28.82 24.82 0.84
C ASN A 403 -28.22 23.46 1.19
N GLY A 404 -27.49 22.81 0.28
CA GLY A 404 -27.01 21.42 0.44
C GLY A 404 -25.49 21.26 0.36
N LEU A 405 -24.78 22.14 -0.34
CA LEU A 405 -23.31 22.13 -0.40
C LEU A 405 -22.76 22.59 0.95
N LYS A 406 -21.95 21.74 1.56
CA LYS A 406 -21.16 22.10 2.74
C LYS A 406 -19.72 22.38 2.30
N CYS A 407 -19.27 23.61 2.50
CA CYS A 407 -17.94 24.03 2.08
C CYS A 407 -16.87 23.62 3.11
N PRO A 408 -15.69 23.17 2.67
CA PRO A 408 -14.55 22.90 3.55
C PRO A 408 -13.96 24.24 4.03
N ALA A 409 -14.48 24.76 5.13
CA ALA A 409 -14.10 26.04 5.72
C ALA A 409 -13.81 25.91 7.22
N LYS A 410 -12.98 26.80 7.76
CA LYS A 410 -12.61 26.85 9.18
C LYS A 410 -12.79 28.24 9.74
N ASP A 411 -13.33 28.36 10.93
CA ASP A 411 -13.45 29.62 11.65
C ASP A 411 -12.06 30.22 11.86
N SER A 412 -11.83 31.39 11.26
CA SER A 412 -10.52 32.06 11.28
C SER A 412 -10.06 32.45 12.69
N HIS A 413 -10.97 32.55 13.66
CA HIS A 413 -10.65 32.89 15.05
C HIS A 413 -10.43 31.65 15.92
N THR A 414 -11.24 30.60 15.75
CA THR A 414 -11.20 29.41 16.63
C THR A 414 -10.47 28.21 16.02
N GLY A 415 -10.23 28.22 14.71
CA GLY A 415 -9.71 27.08 13.94
C GLY A 415 -10.70 25.93 13.79
N GLN A 416 -11.93 26.05 14.33
CA GLN A 416 -12.95 25.01 14.26
C GLN A 416 -13.56 24.96 12.86
N SER A 417 -13.75 23.75 12.34
CA SER A 417 -14.38 23.56 11.03
C SER A 417 -15.85 23.99 11.06
N TYR A 418 -16.32 24.61 9.97
CA TYR A 418 -17.73 24.92 9.78
C TYR A 418 -18.50 23.66 9.33
N ASP A 419 -19.66 23.41 9.93
CA ASP A 419 -20.52 22.24 9.64
C ASP A 419 -21.84 22.60 8.93
N PHE A 420 -22.02 23.88 8.61
CA PHE A 420 -23.25 24.47 8.06
C PHE A 420 -23.21 24.53 6.53
N THR A 421 -24.39 24.61 5.91
CA THR A 421 -24.50 25.05 4.51
C THR A 421 -24.59 26.57 4.42
N ILE A 422 -24.37 27.13 3.22
CA ILE A 422 -24.47 28.58 2.99
C ILE A 422 -25.85 29.10 3.40
N GLY A 423 -26.92 28.42 2.98
CA GLY A 423 -28.29 28.78 3.31
C GLY A 423 -28.59 28.68 4.80
N GLU A 424 -28.05 27.69 5.50
CA GLU A 424 -28.18 27.56 6.96
C GLU A 424 -27.49 28.70 7.69
N ALA A 425 -26.24 29.00 7.34
CA ALA A 425 -25.47 30.07 7.97
C ALA A 425 -26.15 31.45 7.83
N VAL A 426 -26.69 31.76 6.65
CA VAL A 426 -27.43 33.02 6.41
C VAL A 426 -28.73 33.07 7.23
N ARG A 427 -29.48 31.97 7.33
CA ARG A 427 -30.70 31.90 8.14
C ARG A 427 -30.42 32.02 9.63
N ASP A 428 -29.37 31.39 10.12
CA ASP A 428 -28.97 31.47 11.53
C ASP A 428 -28.47 32.86 11.90
N ALA A 429 -27.73 33.52 11.01
CA ALA A 429 -27.37 34.93 11.17
C ALA A 429 -28.61 35.83 11.25
N LYS A 430 -29.59 35.64 10.35
CA LYS A 430 -30.87 36.37 10.40
C LYS A 430 -31.63 36.13 11.71
N GLY A 431 -31.61 34.90 12.20
CA GLY A 431 -32.22 34.51 13.47
C GLY A 431 -31.45 34.95 14.72
N ASN A 432 -30.34 35.68 14.57
CA ASN A 432 -29.42 36.05 15.65
C ASN A 432 -28.90 34.85 16.45
N ARG A 433 -28.78 33.67 15.83
CA ARG A 433 -28.22 32.45 16.45
C ARG A 433 -26.70 32.41 16.42
N VAL A 434 -26.12 33.06 15.41
CA VAL A 434 -24.68 33.16 15.19
C VAL A 434 -24.35 34.63 14.91
N CYS A 435 -23.18 35.09 15.36
CA CYS A 435 -22.74 36.46 15.09
C CYS A 435 -22.47 36.68 13.59
N PHE A 436 -22.69 37.91 13.11
CA PHE A 436 -22.47 38.27 11.71
C PHE A 436 -21.03 38.03 11.26
N HIS A 437 -20.03 38.36 12.09
CA HIS A 437 -18.62 38.14 11.76
C HIS A 437 -18.29 36.66 11.48
N LYS A 438 -18.80 35.73 12.29
CA LYS A 438 -18.60 34.29 12.08
C LYS A 438 -19.27 33.82 10.79
N THR A 439 -20.46 34.34 10.50
CA THR A 439 -21.15 34.06 9.23
C THR A 439 -20.38 34.65 8.05
N GLY A 440 -19.91 35.89 8.15
CA GLY A 440 -19.13 36.58 7.12
C GLY A 440 -17.84 35.86 6.78
N ASP A 441 -17.12 35.38 7.79
CA ASP A 441 -15.90 34.57 7.63
C ASP A 441 -16.19 33.27 6.85
N PHE A 442 -17.20 32.51 7.26
CA PHE A 442 -17.63 31.31 6.54
C PHE A 442 -18.04 31.60 5.10
N ILE A 443 -18.90 32.60 4.88
CA ILE A 443 -19.42 32.97 3.55
C ILE A 443 -18.29 33.38 2.61
N GLN A 444 -17.29 34.11 3.11
CA GLN A 444 -16.14 34.49 2.30
C GLN A 444 -15.28 33.29 1.89
N GLN A 445 -15.08 32.32 2.79
CA GLN A 445 -14.38 31.07 2.46
C GLN A 445 -15.17 30.21 1.48
N ALA A 446 -16.50 30.12 1.66
CA ALA A 446 -17.40 29.43 0.73
C ALA A 446 -17.35 30.04 -0.68
N ALA A 447 -17.35 31.38 -0.79
CA ALA A 447 -17.23 32.07 -2.07
C ALA A 447 -15.88 31.77 -2.76
N ARG A 448 -14.78 31.75 -2.01
CA ARG A 448 -13.45 31.35 -2.54
C ARG A 448 -13.45 29.90 -3.02
N HIS A 449 -14.06 28.99 -2.27
CA HIS A 449 -14.15 27.58 -2.64
C HIS A 449 -14.96 27.38 -3.93
N LEU A 450 -16.14 27.99 -4.02
CA LEU A 450 -16.96 27.95 -5.24
C LEU A 450 -16.19 28.52 -6.44
N ARG A 451 -15.52 29.67 -6.26
CA ARG A 451 -14.72 30.30 -7.34
C ARG A 451 -13.59 29.40 -7.82
N ALA A 452 -12.96 28.64 -6.94
CA ALA A 452 -11.90 27.70 -7.29
C ALA A 452 -12.42 26.50 -8.12
N ASN A 453 -13.70 26.14 -7.97
CA ASN A 453 -14.31 25.04 -8.69
C ASN A 453 -14.99 25.47 -10.00
N VAL A 454 -15.22 26.76 -10.22
CA VAL A 454 -15.70 27.31 -11.50
C VAL A 454 -14.60 27.17 -12.56
N GLY A 455 -14.81 26.27 -13.53
CA GLY A 455 -13.92 26.09 -14.69
C GLY A 455 -12.77 25.11 -14.50
N ALA A 456 -12.71 24.37 -13.37
CA ALA A 456 -11.81 23.24 -13.26
C ALA A 456 -12.23 22.14 -14.27
N PRO A 457 -11.33 21.62 -15.13
CA PRO A 457 -11.66 20.47 -15.96
C PRO A 457 -12.15 19.33 -15.07
N PRO A 458 -13.04 18.43 -15.57
CA PRO A 458 -13.44 17.26 -14.79
C PRO A 458 -12.17 16.57 -14.28
N PRO A 459 -12.08 16.25 -12.97
CA PRO A 459 -10.98 15.45 -12.49
C PRO A 459 -11.00 14.17 -13.32
N ASP A 460 -9.87 13.88 -13.95
CA ASP A 460 -9.61 12.57 -14.53
C ASP A 460 -9.96 11.54 -13.45
N PRO A 461 -10.84 10.55 -13.70
CA PRO A 461 -11.21 9.57 -12.68
C PRO A 461 -9.98 8.89 -12.05
N ASP A 462 -8.85 8.86 -12.77
CA ASP A 462 -7.56 8.36 -12.30
C ASP A 462 -6.65 9.42 -11.65
N LYS A 463 -6.95 10.72 -11.84
CA LYS A 463 -6.36 11.83 -11.06
C LYS A 463 -7.47 12.53 -10.30
N CYS A 464 -7.77 11.98 -9.13
CA CYS A 464 -8.47 12.66 -8.06
C CYS A 464 -7.78 14.01 -7.81
N ALA A 465 -8.25 15.08 -8.47
CA ALA A 465 -7.81 16.43 -8.23
C ALA A 465 -8.58 16.90 -7.00
N VAL A 466 -8.01 16.60 -5.83
CA VAL A 466 -8.48 17.12 -4.55
C VAL A 466 -7.65 18.37 -4.26
N MET A 467 -8.32 19.52 -4.23
CA MET A 467 -7.81 20.75 -3.61
C MET A 467 -8.27 20.83 -2.16
#